data_AF-A0A061S305-F1
#
_entry.id   AF-A0A061S305-F1
#
_cell.length_a   1.000
_cell.length_b   1.000
_cell.length_c   1.000
_cell.angle_alpha   90.00
_cell.angle_beta   90.00
_cell.angle_gamma   90.00
#
_symmetry.space_group_name_H-M   'P 1'
#
loop_
_entity.id
_entity.type
_entity.pdbx_description
1 polymer ?
#
loop_
_entity_poly.entity_id
_entity_poly.type
_entity_poly.pdbx_seq_one_letter_code
_entity_poly.pdbx_strand_id
1 'polypeptide(L)'
;MERPGSRGTASLHSSGLAKAPTGNPVATPPRPGTGQSGAGMAPPPSAAMRQGTPSGYGAPPGSAQRLGTAGRGGPPGTGIRPGTANRGMGASLNTDVQVNERPVTQQGMSGMKTAGQGPGRQVLDKTYFLNELRHKKSELQEANEQLEREVSKFEHSSGAYDRLLKVHDELQKEVRGLQGELTDYNMVLDKSSTDADVGKITEDYMRLKRKNESERRRLEAVFTERAELEKRHREVEGQIAQQQASMESKLEGLAPRARDEYHSLMMEIQGMQPEVQSLEAELLALEQKAAAAEAELAHNNIKQRALSLQEQIRQLTERKYELEAEEAKTRLSPEEQIDQLKSKIKRDNAEVDRLQHQVRGVVQQIKKLEGQVGSVKPVAAPKPVTLEEPSSADTQQKYEELLAKEQDLNNFLATFESQMAQKKADLGKKQEDVMATLERLSRAAQVVANKELPDSGKFREMQDELEYKKIQVESAQTTQVRLKDELAARRAELEKIDTLEDKIKDELSNLKKKLETMDEELEEFGKINQLSVKADQTKKYLESQRKVLMVRKDLIKEIAGDRKQKLDAKIGQLQENDLHITLERLEQNLRTLEQGIFSMDDFVRSKEAEADFKPLVNEISAAVEELNKEVTKMALL
;
A
#
# COMPACT_ATOMS: atom_id res chain seq x y z
N MET A 1 -34.53 -64.83 14.83
CA MET A 1 -33.58 -64.72 15.97
C MET A 1 -32.31 -64.13 15.40
N GLU A 2 -31.64 -63.12 15.91
CA GLU A 2 -31.80 -62.16 17.00
C GLU A 2 -30.64 -61.17 16.74
N ARG A 3 -30.80 -59.87 17.01
CA ARG A 3 -29.68 -58.92 16.94
C ARG A 3 -28.69 -59.18 18.07
N PRO A 4 -27.41 -58.82 17.87
CA PRO A 4 -26.86 -57.67 18.60
C PRO A 4 -26.00 -56.81 17.65
N GLY A 5 -25.68 -55.54 17.89
CA GLY A 5 -25.68 -54.71 19.08
C GLY A 5 -24.57 -53.69 18.87
N SER A 6 -24.95 -52.45 18.54
CA SER A 6 -24.07 -51.31 18.27
C SER A 6 -23.33 -50.85 19.52
N ARG A 7 -22.01 -50.66 19.42
CA ARG A 7 -21.21 -49.69 20.20
C ARG A 7 -19.82 -49.53 19.56
N GLY A 8 -19.65 -48.47 18.78
CA GLY A 8 -18.35 -48.04 18.24
C GLY A 8 -18.20 -46.54 18.44
N THR A 9 -17.57 -46.14 19.55
CA THR A 9 -17.09 -44.78 19.81
C THR A 9 -15.68 -44.66 19.23
N ALA A 10 -15.55 -44.02 18.07
CA ALA A 10 -14.25 -43.68 17.49
C ALA A 10 -13.87 -42.24 17.86
N SER A 11 -12.85 -42.13 18.70
CA SER A 11 -12.10 -40.91 19.00
C SER A 11 -11.25 -40.54 17.78
N LEU A 12 -11.51 -39.38 17.18
CA LEU A 12 -10.66 -38.76 16.16
C LEU A 12 -9.69 -37.82 16.88
N HIS A 13 -8.45 -38.27 17.07
CA HIS A 13 -7.32 -37.42 17.39
C HIS A 13 -6.70 -36.90 16.09
N SER A 14 -6.70 -35.59 15.95
CA SER A 14 -6.07 -34.79 14.89
C SER A 14 -4.56 -34.70 15.10
N SER A 15 -3.79 -35.14 14.10
CA SER A 15 -2.34 -34.90 14.00
C SER A 15 -2.02 -33.90 12.88
N GLY A 16 -1.27 -32.87 13.25
CA GLY A 16 -0.14 -32.33 12.48
C GLY A 16 -0.39 -31.64 11.14
N LEU A 17 -0.62 -30.33 11.17
CA LEU A 17 -0.29 -29.43 10.05
C LEU A 17 0.89 -28.53 10.45
N ALA A 18 1.96 -28.64 9.68
CA ALA A 18 3.21 -27.90 9.83
C ALA A 18 3.03 -26.42 9.45
N LYS A 19 3.59 -25.54 10.28
CA LYS A 19 3.64 -24.08 10.09
C LYS A 19 4.73 -23.71 9.06
N ALA A 20 4.35 -22.91 8.07
CA ALA A 20 5.25 -22.24 7.13
C ALA A 20 6.02 -21.09 7.82
N PRO A 21 7.19 -20.67 7.28
CA PRO A 21 7.99 -19.58 7.86
C PRO A 21 7.35 -18.23 7.50
N THR A 22 6.68 -17.61 8.47
CA THR A 22 6.18 -16.24 8.36
C THR A 22 7.33 -15.25 8.52
N GLY A 23 7.47 -14.35 7.55
CA GLY A 23 8.39 -13.20 7.62
C GLY A 23 8.11 -12.30 8.82
N ASN A 24 9.16 -11.63 9.30
CA ASN A 24 9.12 -10.76 10.46
C ASN A 24 8.01 -9.69 10.34
N PRO A 25 7.20 -9.47 11.39
CA PRO A 25 6.24 -8.38 11.41
C PRO A 25 6.98 -7.04 11.45
N VAL A 26 6.60 -6.13 10.54
CA VAL A 26 6.97 -4.72 10.62
C VAL A 26 6.38 -4.15 11.91
N ALA A 27 7.23 -3.59 12.76
CA ALA A 27 6.82 -2.98 14.02
C ALA A 27 5.90 -1.77 13.77
N THR A 28 4.62 -1.92 14.04
CA THR A 28 3.67 -0.82 14.13
C THR A 28 3.98 0.00 15.39
N PRO A 29 4.06 1.34 15.31
CA PRO A 29 4.30 2.16 16.50
C PRO A 29 3.07 2.13 17.43
N PRO A 30 3.26 2.23 18.76
CA PRO A 30 2.17 2.15 19.72
C PRO A 30 1.21 3.32 19.56
N ARG A 31 -0.09 3.02 19.48
CA ARG A 31 -1.17 4.02 19.54
C ARG A 31 -1.14 4.71 20.92
N PRO A 32 -1.12 6.06 20.99
CA PRO A 32 -1.31 6.76 22.25
C PRO A 32 -2.77 6.61 22.72
N GLY A 33 -2.97 5.92 23.84
CA GLY A 33 -4.22 5.97 24.58
C GLY A 33 -4.42 7.38 25.13
N THR A 34 -5.45 8.07 24.67
CA THR A 34 -5.89 9.36 25.22
C THR A 34 -7.22 9.15 25.93
N GLY A 35 -7.13 9.00 27.25
CA GLY A 35 -8.24 9.27 28.16
C GLY A 35 -8.22 10.76 28.55
N GLN A 36 -9.41 11.33 28.61
CA GLN A 36 -9.79 12.58 29.30
C GLN A 36 -9.55 13.96 28.64
N SER A 37 -10.70 14.52 28.19
CA SER A 37 -11.32 15.82 28.58
C SER A 37 -10.73 17.19 28.19
N GLY A 38 -11.53 17.92 27.38
CA GLY A 38 -11.80 19.37 27.41
C GLY A 38 -10.85 20.27 26.58
N ALA A 39 -11.24 21.36 25.90
CA ALA A 39 -12.52 22.02 25.62
C ALA A 39 -12.31 23.11 24.52
N GLY A 40 -13.36 23.44 23.75
CA GLY A 40 -13.54 24.72 22.99
C GLY A 40 -12.86 24.80 21.61
N MET A 41 -13.42 25.37 20.54
CA MET A 41 -14.54 26.29 20.35
C MET A 41 -14.93 26.25 18.86
N ALA A 42 -16.23 26.22 18.54
CA ALA A 42 -16.77 26.43 17.19
C ALA A 42 -17.91 27.48 17.24
N PRO A 43 -18.08 28.35 16.22
CA PRO A 43 -19.27 29.17 16.03
C PRO A 43 -20.23 28.59 14.94
N PRO A 44 -21.47 29.12 14.82
CA PRO A 44 -22.70 28.33 14.60
C PRO A 44 -23.18 28.27 13.13
N PRO A 45 -24.26 27.49 12.83
CA PRO A 45 -24.81 27.38 11.48
C PRO A 45 -25.94 28.38 11.21
N SER A 46 -25.94 28.91 10.00
CA SER A 46 -27.03 29.73 9.44
C SER A 46 -28.01 28.88 8.64
N ALA A 47 -29.30 29.19 8.84
CA ALA A 47 -30.45 28.65 8.15
C ALA A 47 -30.48 29.02 6.66
N ALA A 48 -31.00 28.12 5.83
CA ALA A 48 -31.61 28.48 4.55
C ALA A 48 -32.74 27.50 4.18
N MET A 49 -33.94 28.08 4.06
CA MET A 49 -35.12 27.54 3.39
C MET A 49 -34.83 27.27 1.90
N ARG A 50 -35.44 26.22 1.32
CA ARG A 50 -36.61 26.35 0.40
C ARG A 50 -36.93 25.03 -0.34
N GLN A 51 -38.25 24.78 -0.42
CA GLN A 51 -39.08 24.24 -1.54
C GLN A 51 -38.71 22.87 -2.15
N GLY A 52 -39.61 21.93 -2.41
CA GLY A 52 -41.07 21.93 -2.36
C GLY A 52 -41.65 21.00 -3.45
N THR A 53 -42.41 19.98 -3.02
CA THR A 53 -43.56 19.31 -3.69
C THR A 53 -43.31 18.30 -4.84
N PRO A 54 -44.27 17.39 -5.16
CA PRO A 54 -45.07 16.52 -4.25
C PRO A 54 -45.42 15.10 -4.83
N SER A 55 -46.17 14.33 -4.02
CA SER A 55 -47.06 13.19 -4.38
C SER A 55 -46.44 11.80 -4.63
N GLY A 56 -46.94 10.71 -4.04
CA GLY A 56 -48.07 10.57 -3.13
C GLY A 56 -48.38 9.11 -2.71
N TYR A 57 -49.18 9.01 -1.64
CA TYR A 57 -50.06 7.92 -1.19
C TYR A 57 -49.41 6.58 -0.77
N GLY A 58 -49.67 5.99 0.41
CA GLY A 58 -50.77 6.17 1.37
C GLY A 58 -50.42 5.75 2.79
N ALA A 59 -51.29 6.15 3.72
CA ALA A 59 -51.21 6.03 5.17
C ALA A 59 -51.96 4.76 5.69
N PRO A 60 -52.27 4.60 6.99
CA PRO A 60 -51.44 4.33 8.18
C PRO A 60 -52.02 3.12 8.98
N PRO A 61 -52.04 3.07 10.34
CA PRO A 61 -50.96 2.98 11.32
C PRO A 61 -51.02 1.67 12.15
N GLY A 62 -49.91 1.27 12.76
CA GLY A 62 -49.88 0.11 13.68
C GLY A 62 -48.92 0.33 14.85
N SER A 63 -49.48 0.66 16.00
CA SER A 63 -48.87 0.67 17.32
C SER A 63 -48.43 -0.73 17.76
N ALA A 64 -47.16 -0.92 18.14
CA ALA A 64 -46.77 -1.97 19.08
C ALA A 64 -45.38 -1.71 19.68
N GLN A 65 -45.38 -1.49 20.99
CA GLN A 65 -44.23 -1.59 21.88
C GLN A 65 -43.55 -2.96 21.74
N ARG A 66 -42.20 -3.00 21.68
CA ARG A 66 -41.42 -4.12 22.19
C ARG A 66 -40.13 -3.61 22.84
N LEU A 67 -40.20 -3.48 24.17
CA LEU A 67 -39.08 -3.45 25.10
C LEU A 67 -39.01 -4.83 25.75
N GLY A 68 -37.82 -5.41 25.94
CA GLY A 68 -37.69 -6.67 26.68
C GLY A 68 -36.38 -7.41 26.44
N THR A 69 -35.30 -6.86 26.99
CA THR A 69 -33.98 -7.45 27.13
C THR A 69 -33.99 -8.68 28.04
N ALA A 70 -33.31 -9.74 27.58
CA ALA A 70 -32.94 -10.90 28.36
C ALA A 70 -31.64 -10.62 29.14
N GLY A 71 -31.59 -11.02 30.41
CA GLY A 71 -30.38 -10.96 31.23
C GLY A 71 -30.54 -11.83 32.48
N ARG A 72 -30.06 -13.07 32.41
CA ARG A 72 -29.87 -14.01 33.52
C ARG A 72 -28.37 -14.11 33.83
N GLY A 73 -28.00 -14.10 35.11
CA GLY A 73 -26.70 -14.57 35.61
C GLY A 73 -26.29 -13.91 36.93
N GLY A 74 -26.28 -14.65 38.03
CA GLY A 74 -25.96 -14.20 39.41
C GLY A 74 -24.47 -13.89 39.65
N PRO A 75 -24.03 -13.63 40.91
CA PRO A 75 -24.01 -14.65 41.98
C PRO A 75 -24.46 -14.17 43.38
N PRO A 76 -24.56 -15.07 44.39
CA PRO A 76 -25.44 -14.90 45.56
C PRO A 76 -24.73 -14.37 46.81
N GLY A 77 -25.43 -13.56 47.60
CA GLY A 77 -24.99 -13.08 48.91
C GLY A 77 -26.02 -13.40 49.99
N THR A 78 -25.65 -14.30 50.89
CA THR A 78 -26.38 -14.77 52.07
C THR A 78 -26.54 -13.68 53.13
N GLY A 79 -27.72 -13.52 53.72
CA GLY A 79 -27.89 -12.63 54.88
C GLY A 79 -29.33 -12.43 55.35
N ILE A 80 -29.95 -13.50 55.85
CA ILE A 80 -31.15 -13.40 56.68
C ILE A 80 -30.71 -12.98 58.08
N ARG A 81 -31.19 -11.84 58.59
CA ARG A 81 -31.77 -11.80 59.93
C ARG A 81 -32.74 -10.61 60.13
N PRO A 82 -33.86 -10.85 60.84
CA PRO A 82 -35.00 -9.93 60.93
C PRO A 82 -35.03 -9.19 62.28
N GLY A 83 -35.68 -8.03 62.34
CA GLY A 83 -35.98 -7.40 63.62
C GLY A 83 -36.59 -6.01 63.53
N THR A 84 -37.92 -5.98 63.54
CA THR A 84 -38.79 -5.11 64.37
C THR A 84 -38.39 -3.64 64.63
N ALA A 85 -39.16 -2.71 64.05
CA ALA A 85 -39.97 -1.74 64.81
C ALA A 85 -40.77 -0.78 63.89
N ASN A 86 -42.09 -0.87 64.01
CA ASN A 86 -43.08 0.21 63.96
C ASN A 86 -42.66 1.60 63.43
N ARG A 87 -43.29 2.02 62.33
CA ARG A 87 -44.14 3.22 62.33
C ARG A 87 -45.12 3.18 61.15
N GLY A 88 -46.41 3.24 61.49
CA GLY A 88 -47.51 3.29 60.54
C GLY A 88 -47.85 4.72 60.10
N MET A 89 -48.35 4.79 58.87
CA MET A 89 -49.19 5.80 58.19
C MET A 89 -48.97 5.50 56.71
N GLY A 90 -49.91 5.07 55.85
CA GLY A 90 -51.36 5.29 55.80
C GLY A 90 -51.65 5.91 54.43
N ALA A 91 -52.22 5.12 53.49
CA ALA A 91 -52.91 5.47 52.22
C ALA A 91 -52.58 4.41 51.15
N SER A 92 -53.25 3.25 51.09
CA SER A 92 -54.57 2.99 50.49
C SER A 92 -54.72 3.49 49.05
N LEU A 93 -54.30 2.68 48.07
CA LEU A 93 -54.82 2.71 46.71
C LEU A 93 -55.80 1.55 46.57
N ASN A 94 -57.08 1.87 46.75
CA ASN A 94 -58.20 1.01 46.41
C ASN A 94 -58.26 0.88 44.88
N THR A 95 -57.92 -0.29 44.35
CA THR A 95 -58.35 -0.71 43.01
C THR A 95 -59.64 -1.49 43.15
N ASP A 96 -60.76 -0.85 42.82
CA ASP A 96 -62.07 -1.48 42.73
C ASP A 96 -62.04 -2.58 41.65
N VAL A 97 -62.23 -3.82 42.09
CA VAL A 97 -62.36 -4.99 41.22
C VAL A 97 -63.85 -5.12 40.87
N GLN A 98 -64.23 -4.70 39.66
CA GLN A 98 -65.55 -4.96 39.10
C GLN A 98 -65.63 -6.41 38.61
N VAL A 99 -66.30 -7.26 39.39
CA VAL A 99 -66.67 -8.63 39.02
C VAL A 99 -68.04 -8.59 38.33
N ASN A 100 -68.03 -8.52 37.00
CA ASN A 100 -69.23 -8.73 36.20
C ASN A 100 -69.48 -10.22 36.01
N GLU A 101 -70.70 -10.62 36.40
CA GLU A 101 -71.27 -11.97 36.42
C GLU A 101 -71.13 -12.69 35.07
N ARG A 102 -70.61 -13.93 35.10
CA ARG A 102 -70.71 -14.88 33.99
C ARG A 102 -71.84 -15.87 34.24
N PRO A 103 -72.61 -16.24 33.19
CA PRO A 103 -73.88 -16.92 33.32
C PRO A 103 -73.68 -18.40 33.70
N VAL A 104 -74.34 -18.79 34.77
CA VAL A 104 -74.42 -20.18 35.27
C VAL A 104 -75.34 -20.99 34.35
N THR A 105 -74.78 -21.97 33.66
CA THR A 105 -75.53 -23.00 32.94
C THR A 105 -75.89 -24.14 33.92
N GLN A 106 -77.13 -24.18 34.39
CA GLN A 106 -77.65 -25.30 35.17
C GLN A 106 -78.59 -26.16 34.31
N GLN A 107 -78.12 -27.32 33.88
CA GLN A 107 -79.01 -28.42 33.48
C GLN A 107 -79.47 -29.15 34.75
N GLY A 108 -80.80 -29.26 34.89
CA GLY A 108 -81.48 -30.34 35.60
C GLY A 108 -81.69 -30.16 37.10
N MET A 109 -82.85 -29.65 37.50
CA MET A 109 -83.96 -30.46 38.08
C MET A 109 -85.05 -29.54 38.67
N SER A 110 -86.23 -29.63 38.06
CA SER A 110 -87.59 -29.49 38.63
C SER A 110 -87.82 -28.59 39.86
N GLY A 111 -88.63 -27.53 39.68
CA GLY A 111 -89.10 -26.69 40.79
C GLY A 111 -90.12 -25.62 40.37
N MET A 112 -91.24 -26.06 39.81
CA MET A 112 -92.53 -25.38 39.63
C MET A 112 -92.75 -24.08 40.44
N LYS A 113 -93.00 -22.94 39.75
CA LYS A 113 -94.08 -21.94 40.03
C LYS A 113 -94.01 -20.68 39.13
N THR A 114 -94.89 -20.67 38.12
CA THR A 114 -95.80 -19.59 37.67
C THR A 114 -95.38 -18.10 37.72
N ALA A 115 -95.18 -17.54 36.51
CA ALA A 115 -95.78 -16.33 35.92
C ALA A 115 -95.77 -14.97 36.68
N GLY A 116 -95.08 -13.99 36.09
CA GLY A 116 -95.17 -12.56 36.40
C GLY A 116 -94.55 -11.68 35.30
N GLN A 117 -95.39 -11.29 34.34
CA GLN A 117 -95.28 -10.22 33.34
C GLN A 117 -94.11 -9.20 33.49
N GLY A 118 -93.25 -9.12 32.46
CA GLY A 118 -92.10 -8.22 32.41
C GLY A 118 -92.45 -6.72 32.26
N PRO A 119 -91.49 -5.82 32.56
CA PRO A 119 -91.67 -4.38 32.49
C PRO A 119 -91.79 -3.91 31.03
N GLY A 120 -92.81 -3.10 30.75
CA GLY A 120 -93.07 -2.57 29.42
C GLY A 120 -91.90 -1.76 28.85
N ARG A 121 -91.81 -1.79 27.52
CA ARG A 121 -90.87 -1.02 26.68
C ARG A 121 -90.85 0.46 27.08
N GLN A 122 -89.81 0.89 27.80
CA GLN A 122 -89.52 2.32 28.00
C GLN A 122 -89.11 2.92 26.66
N VAL A 123 -89.99 3.75 26.09
CA VAL A 123 -89.67 4.54 24.90
C VAL A 123 -88.95 5.78 25.41
N LEU A 124 -87.65 5.86 25.13
CA LEU A 124 -86.82 7.00 25.51
C LEU A 124 -87.12 8.15 24.56
N ASP A 125 -87.61 9.26 25.10
CA ASP A 125 -87.96 10.45 24.31
C ASP A 125 -86.70 11.18 23.82
N LYS A 126 -86.86 12.02 22.78
CA LYS A 126 -85.78 12.86 22.24
C LYS A 126 -85.02 13.63 23.33
N THR A 127 -85.71 14.06 24.39
CA THR A 127 -85.13 14.77 25.54
C THR A 127 -84.12 13.91 26.31
N TYR A 128 -84.37 12.61 26.44
CA TYR A 128 -83.43 11.67 27.09
C TYR A 128 -82.12 11.59 26.31
N PHE A 129 -82.17 11.29 25.00
CA PHE A 129 -80.96 11.21 24.17
C PHE A 129 -80.22 12.56 24.08
N LEU A 130 -80.95 13.67 24.12
CA LEU A 130 -80.34 14.99 24.12
C LEU A 130 -79.63 15.31 25.45
N ASN A 131 -80.17 14.86 26.58
CA ASN A 131 -79.50 14.94 27.87
C ASN A 131 -78.30 14.00 27.97
N GLU A 132 -78.40 12.79 27.42
CA GLU A 132 -77.29 11.83 27.33
C GLU A 132 -76.16 12.40 26.47
N LEU A 133 -76.48 13.00 25.32
CA LEU A 133 -75.49 13.69 24.48
C LEU A 133 -74.86 14.89 25.17
N ARG A 134 -75.64 15.66 25.96
CA ARG A 134 -75.10 16.77 26.76
C ARG A 134 -74.18 16.25 27.87
N HIS A 135 -74.56 15.16 28.53
CA HIS A 135 -73.75 14.52 29.56
C HIS A 135 -72.44 14.00 28.96
N LYS A 136 -72.51 13.27 27.84
CA LYS A 136 -71.33 12.78 27.12
C LYS A 136 -70.45 13.92 26.59
N LYS A 137 -71.06 15.03 26.16
CA LYS A 137 -70.32 16.24 25.79
C LYS A 137 -69.60 16.83 27.01
N SER A 138 -70.24 16.89 28.17
CA SER A 138 -69.61 17.34 29.43
C SER A 138 -68.46 16.41 29.83
N GLU A 139 -68.65 15.09 29.77
CA GLU A 139 -67.58 14.12 30.06
C GLU A 139 -66.40 14.25 29.11
N LEU A 140 -66.65 14.46 27.81
CA LEU A 140 -65.60 14.71 26.83
C LEU A 140 -64.88 16.05 27.08
N GLN A 141 -65.61 17.07 27.52
CA GLN A 141 -65.02 18.35 27.91
C GLN A 141 -64.14 18.19 29.15
N GLU A 142 -64.61 17.48 30.18
CA GLU A 142 -63.84 17.19 31.38
C GLU A 142 -62.60 16.34 31.08
N ALA A 143 -62.72 15.33 30.20
CA ALA A 143 -61.59 14.51 29.76
C ALA A 143 -60.57 15.34 28.98
N ASN A 144 -61.02 16.24 28.09
CA ASN A 144 -60.11 17.15 27.37
C ASN A 144 -59.39 18.09 28.34
N GLU A 145 -60.08 18.67 29.31
CA GLU A 145 -59.46 19.53 30.32
C GLU A 145 -58.47 18.76 31.21
N GLN A 146 -58.72 17.48 31.47
CA GLN A 146 -57.77 16.62 32.19
C GLN A 146 -56.53 16.33 31.34
N LEU A 147 -56.71 15.97 30.06
CA LEU A 147 -55.60 15.74 29.13
C LEU A 147 -54.76 17.01 28.92
N GLU A 148 -55.38 18.18 28.78
CA GLU A 148 -54.67 19.46 28.68
C GLU A 148 -53.85 19.78 29.94
N ARG A 149 -54.39 19.44 31.12
CA ARG A 149 -53.63 19.55 32.39
C ARG A 149 -52.48 18.56 32.46
N GLU A 150 -52.64 17.34 31.96
CA GLU A 150 -51.57 16.34 31.89
C GLU A 150 -50.47 16.73 30.90
N VAL A 151 -50.84 17.23 29.72
CA VAL A 151 -49.89 17.77 28.73
C VAL A 151 -49.10 18.93 29.34
N SER A 152 -49.79 19.88 30.00
CA SER A 152 -49.12 20.99 30.67
C SER A 152 -48.17 20.52 31.77
N LYS A 153 -48.57 19.54 32.59
CA LYS A 153 -47.68 18.94 33.62
C LYS A 153 -46.50 18.22 33.00
N PHE A 154 -46.71 17.48 31.91
CA PHE A 154 -45.66 16.80 31.18
C PHE A 154 -44.65 17.81 30.63
N GLU A 155 -45.11 18.88 29.98
CA GLU A 155 -44.25 19.96 29.48
C GLU A 155 -43.45 20.65 30.61
N HIS A 156 -44.08 20.95 31.75
CA HIS A 156 -43.39 21.52 32.91
C HIS A 156 -42.36 20.55 33.50
N SER A 157 -42.68 19.25 33.59
CA SER A 157 -41.77 18.22 34.08
C SER A 157 -40.62 17.95 33.11
N SER A 158 -40.87 18.02 31.79
CA SER A 158 -39.85 17.94 30.74
C SER A 158 -38.90 19.12 30.86
N GLY A 159 -39.42 20.33 31.00
CA GLY A 159 -38.60 21.52 31.22
C GLY A 159 -37.83 21.50 32.54
N ALA A 160 -38.36 20.85 33.59
CA ALA A 160 -37.64 20.63 34.85
C ALA A 160 -36.55 19.56 34.70
N TYR A 161 -36.80 18.50 33.93
CA TYR A 161 -35.82 17.47 33.62
C TYR A 161 -34.65 18.03 32.81
N ASP A 162 -34.92 18.87 31.80
CA ASP A 162 -33.87 19.54 31.02
C ASP A 162 -32.99 20.46 31.89
N ARG A 163 -33.59 21.13 32.88
CA ARG A 163 -32.81 21.91 33.87
C ARG A 163 -31.96 21.00 34.75
N LEU A 164 -32.52 19.87 35.19
CA LEU A 164 -31.79 18.90 36.00
C LEU A 164 -30.62 18.28 35.22
N LEU A 165 -30.80 17.98 33.93
CA LEU A 165 -29.72 17.53 33.05
C LEU A 165 -28.61 18.57 32.92
N LYS A 166 -28.95 19.86 32.76
CA LYS A 166 -27.95 20.94 32.73
C LYS A 166 -27.16 21.04 34.04
N VAL A 167 -27.86 21.02 35.17
CA VAL A 167 -27.22 21.03 36.50
C VAL A 167 -26.36 19.79 36.70
N HIS A 168 -26.81 18.62 36.25
CA HIS A 168 -26.01 17.40 36.27
C HIS A 168 -24.73 17.54 35.43
N ASP A 169 -24.81 18.09 34.21
CA ASP A 169 -23.64 18.30 33.35
C ASP A 169 -22.66 19.34 33.93
N GLU A 170 -23.18 20.38 34.58
CA GLU A 170 -22.38 21.38 35.31
C GLU A 170 -21.66 20.75 36.50
N LEU A 171 -22.38 20.02 37.36
CA LEU A 171 -21.80 19.28 38.48
C LEU A 171 -20.78 18.23 38.00
N GLN A 172 -21.03 17.55 36.88
CA GLN A 172 -20.05 16.61 36.31
C GLN A 172 -18.78 17.32 35.85
N LYS A 173 -18.88 18.51 35.26
CA LYS A 173 -17.70 19.33 34.90
C LYS A 173 -16.95 19.76 36.14
N GLU A 174 -17.65 20.19 37.19
CA GLU A 174 -17.04 20.59 38.46
C GLU A 174 -16.33 19.41 39.14
N VAL A 175 -16.97 18.24 39.23
CA VAL A 175 -16.35 17.03 39.77
C VAL A 175 -15.09 16.65 38.98
N ARG A 176 -15.13 16.73 37.64
CA ARG A 176 -13.93 16.48 36.81
C ARG A 176 -12.84 17.52 37.06
N GLY A 177 -13.20 18.79 37.23
CA GLY A 177 -12.27 19.87 37.59
C GLY A 177 -11.59 19.60 38.92
N LEU A 178 -12.37 19.31 39.97
CA LEU A 178 -11.89 18.98 41.31
C LEU A 178 -11.04 17.70 41.33
N GLN A 179 -11.39 16.68 40.53
CA GLN A 179 -10.55 15.49 40.35
C GLN A 179 -9.21 15.83 39.67
N GLY A 180 -9.21 16.75 38.71
CA GLY A 180 -8.00 17.29 38.08
C GLY A 180 -7.12 18.01 39.10
N GLU A 181 -7.68 18.94 39.87
CA GLU A 181 -6.97 19.67 40.93
C GLU A 181 -6.40 18.70 41.98
N LEU A 182 -7.17 17.71 42.41
CA LEU A 182 -6.70 16.68 43.33
C LEU A 182 -5.52 15.89 42.75
N THR A 183 -5.57 15.58 41.46
CA THR A 183 -4.48 14.89 40.76
C THR A 183 -3.23 15.76 40.71
N ASP A 184 -3.38 17.06 40.45
CA ASP A 184 -2.29 18.03 40.48
C ASP A 184 -1.68 18.16 41.87
N TYR A 185 -2.51 18.25 42.92
CA TYR A 185 -2.05 18.27 44.31
C TYR A 185 -1.32 16.98 44.70
N ASN A 186 -1.85 15.81 44.31
CA ASN A 186 -1.18 14.54 44.54
C ASN A 186 0.17 14.46 43.81
N MET A 187 0.24 14.94 42.56
CA MET A 187 1.50 14.98 41.81
C MET A 187 2.52 15.94 42.45
N VAL A 188 2.09 17.09 42.94
CA VAL A 188 2.96 18.04 43.66
C VAL A 188 3.45 17.40 44.97
N LEU A 189 2.56 16.73 45.70
CA LEU A 189 2.91 16.04 46.93
C LEU A 189 3.95 14.92 46.67
N ASP A 190 3.73 14.08 45.66
CA ASP A 190 4.68 13.04 45.25
C ASP A 190 6.03 13.64 44.86
N LYS A 191 6.06 14.69 44.04
CA LYS A 191 7.29 15.36 43.59
C LYS A 191 8.02 16.10 44.72
N SER A 192 7.27 16.67 45.66
CA SER A 192 7.83 17.28 46.87
C SER A 192 8.46 16.24 47.79
N SER A 193 7.85 15.04 47.88
CA SER A 193 8.40 13.91 48.63
C SER A 193 9.66 13.30 48.01
N THR A 194 9.90 13.57 46.71
CA THR A 194 11.10 13.15 45.97
C THR A 194 12.20 14.23 45.86
N ASP A 195 12.10 15.35 46.61
CA ASP A 195 13.04 16.49 46.54
C ASP A 195 13.27 17.03 45.11
N ALA A 196 12.23 16.96 44.26
CA ALA A 196 12.30 17.52 42.92
C ALA A 196 12.11 19.05 42.98
N ASP A 197 13.21 19.79 42.78
CA ASP A 197 13.16 21.26 42.68
C ASP A 197 12.26 21.72 41.52
N VAL A 198 11.59 22.87 41.73
CA VAL A 198 10.69 23.51 40.76
C VAL A 198 11.41 23.73 39.43
N GLY A 199 12.71 24.05 39.45
CA GLY A 199 13.54 24.16 38.25
C GLY A 199 13.54 22.88 37.40
N LYS A 200 13.75 21.71 38.01
CA LYS A 200 13.73 20.41 37.31
C LYS A 200 12.35 20.08 36.75
N ILE A 201 11.28 20.40 37.49
CA ILE A 201 9.90 20.21 37.04
C ILE A 201 9.61 21.08 35.80
N THR A 202 10.09 22.34 35.79
CA THR A 202 9.92 23.22 34.63
C THR A 202 10.72 22.75 33.42
N GLU A 203 11.93 22.22 33.62
CA GLU A 203 12.73 21.65 32.54
C GLU A 203 12.06 20.41 31.95
N ASP A 204 11.55 19.51 32.80
CA ASP A 204 10.80 18.32 32.39
C ASP A 204 9.52 18.70 31.62
N TYR A 205 8.80 19.72 32.09
CA TYR A 205 7.64 20.28 31.38
C TYR A 205 8.03 20.81 30.01
N MET A 206 9.09 21.60 29.90
CA MET A 206 9.56 22.13 28.61
C MET A 206 10.02 21.03 27.66
N ARG A 207 10.71 20.00 28.17
CA ARG A 207 11.11 18.82 27.40
C ARG A 207 9.89 18.06 26.88
N LEU A 208 8.89 17.82 27.73
CA LEU A 208 7.68 17.10 27.37
C LEU A 208 6.82 17.91 26.39
N LYS A 209 6.72 19.23 26.59
CA LYS A 209 6.02 20.15 25.69
C LYS A 209 6.62 20.12 24.28
N ARG A 210 7.95 20.19 24.15
CA ARG A 210 8.64 20.08 22.84
C ARG A 210 8.38 18.72 22.18
N LYS A 211 8.41 17.64 22.96
CA LYS A 211 8.11 16.29 22.47
C LYS A 211 6.66 16.21 21.96
N ASN A 212 5.69 16.70 22.74
CA ASN A 212 4.28 16.71 22.35
C ASN A 212 4.04 17.55 21.10
N GLU A 213 4.72 18.69 20.94
CA GLU A 213 4.61 19.51 19.73
C GLU A 213 5.18 18.78 18.50
N SER A 214 6.31 18.09 18.65
CA SER A 214 6.88 17.27 17.58
C SER A 214 5.96 16.10 17.20
N GLU A 215 5.40 15.40 18.19
CA GLU A 215 4.46 14.29 17.93
C GLU A 215 3.15 14.82 17.34
N ARG A 216 2.66 16.00 17.74
CA ARG A 216 1.48 16.64 17.13
C ARG A 216 1.70 16.92 15.65
N ARG A 217 2.85 17.51 15.27
CA ARG A 217 3.20 17.74 13.85
C ARG A 217 3.30 16.43 13.07
N ARG A 218 3.83 15.38 13.70
CA ARG A 218 3.89 14.04 13.09
C ARG A 218 2.49 13.46 12.88
N LEU A 219 1.60 13.58 13.87
CA LEU A 219 0.21 13.14 13.76
C LEU A 219 -0.55 13.93 12.69
N GLU A 220 -0.32 15.24 12.60
CA GLU A 220 -0.88 16.09 11.53
C GLU A 220 -0.41 15.60 10.15
N ALA A 221 0.88 15.30 9.98
CA ALA A 221 1.42 14.77 8.72
C ALA A 221 0.82 13.40 8.34
N VAL A 222 0.70 12.48 9.32
CA VAL A 222 0.07 11.17 9.11
C VAL A 222 -1.42 11.34 8.78
N PHE A 223 -2.10 12.29 9.40
CA PHE A 223 -3.50 12.58 9.11
C PHE A 223 -3.68 13.14 7.69
N THR A 224 -2.80 14.04 7.24
CA THR A 224 -2.83 14.56 5.86
C THR A 224 -2.54 13.47 4.83
N GLU A 225 -1.54 12.62 5.09
CA GLU A 225 -1.22 11.48 4.22
C GLU A 225 -2.41 10.52 4.13
N ARG A 226 -3.02 10.19 5.27
CA ARG A 226 -4.22 9.35 5.31
C ARG A 226 -5.37 9.98 4.54
N ALA A 227 -5.60 11.29 4.67
CA ALA A 227 -6.67 11.98 3.95
C ALA A 227 -6.44 11.96 2.43
N GLU A 228 -5.19 12.13 1.98
CA GLU A 228 -4.84 12.01 0.57
C GLU A 228 -5.01 10.57 0.05
N LEU A 229 -4.58 9.58 0.83
CA LEU A 229 -4.76 8.17 0.48
C LEU A 229 -6.23 7.77 0.42
N GLU A 230 -7.06 8.22 1.38
CA GLU A 230 -8.51 8.00 1.36
C GLU A 230 -9.15 8.69 0.14
N LYS A 231 -8.67 9.87 -0.27
CA LYS A 231 -9.14 10.53 -1.49
C LYS A 231 -8.78 9.71 -2.74
N ARG A 232 -7.53 9.27 -2.88
CA ARG A 232 -7.09 8.41 -4.01
C ARG A 232 -7.86 7.09 -4.02
N HIS A 233 -8.12 6.50 -2.86
CA HIS A 233 -8.93 5.29 -2.75
C HIS A 233 -10.33 5.50 -3.29
N ARG A 234 -11.00 6.60 -2.90
CA ARG A 234 -12.33 6.94 -3.44
C ARG A 234 -12.32 7.17 -4.95
N GLU A 235 -11.26 7.80 -5.48
CA GLU A 235 -11.11 8.00 -6.93
C GLU A 235 -10.96 6.64 -7.66
N VAL A 236 -10.14 5.73 -7.13
CA VAL A 236 -9.96 4.38 -7.68
C VAL A 236 -11.24 3.56 -7.57
N GLU A 237 -11.93 3.58 -6.43
CA GLU A 237 -13.24 2.92 -6.27
C GLU A 237 -14.27 3.47 -7.26
N GLY A 238 -14.28 4.78 -7.49
CA GLY A 238 -15.12 5.41 -8.50
C GLY A 238 -14.81 4.92 -9.92
N GLN A 239 -13.52 4.79 -10.27
CA GLN A 239 -13.10 4.22 -11.56
C GLN A 239 -13.49 2.74 -11.70
N ILE A 240 -13.34 1.95 -10.63
CA ILE A 240 -13.76 0.55 -10.60
C ILE A 240 -15.27 0.46 -10.82
N ALA A 241 -16.06 1.26 -10.12
CA ALA A 241 -17.51 1.29 -10.28
C ALA A 241 -17.92 1.69 -11.71
N GLN A 242 -17.23 2.67 -12.31
CA GLN A 242 -17.47 3.07 -13.69
C GLN A 242 -17.12 1.96 -14.69
N GLN A 243 -16.00 1.26 -14.47
CA GLN A 243 -15.63 0.11 -15.30
C GLN A 243 -16.60 -1.05 -15.13
N GLN A 244 -17.04 -1.35 -13.91
CA GLN A 244 -18.07 -2.34 -13.62
C GLN A 244 -19.38 -2.00 -14.33
N ALA A 245 -19.83 -0.74 -14.29
CA ALA A 245 -21.02 -0.31 -15.03
C ALA A 245 -20.84 -0.43 -16.56
N SER A 246 -19.65 -0.13 -17.09
CA SER A 246 -19.34 -0.32 -18.51
C SER A 246 -19.32 -1.81 -18.90
N MET A 247 -18.78 -2.67 -18.03
CA MET A 247 -18.79 -4.12 -18.22
C MET A 247 -20.21 -4.67 -18.16
N GLU A 248 -21.02 -4.24 -17.19
CA GLU A 248 -22.43 -4.61 -17.06
C GLU A 248 -23.21 -4.25 -18.34
N SER A 249 -23.04 -3.02 -18.85
CA SER A 249 -23.67 -2.59 -20.11
C SER A 249 -23.22 -3.43 -21.32
N LYS A 250 -21.97 -3.88 -21.36
CA LYS A 250 -21.47 -4.80 -22.40
C LYS A 250 -22.00 -6.23 -22.21
N LEU A 251 -22.18 -6.67 -20.96
CA LEU A 251 -22.77 -7.96 -20.60
C LEU A 251 -24.27 -8.03 -20.93
N GLU A 252 -24.99 -6.92 -20.89
CA GLU A 252 -26.38 -6.85 -21.36
C GLU A 252 -26.52 -7.12 -22.87
N GLY A 253 -25.45 -6.90 -23.65
CA GLY A 253 -25.40 -7.23 -25.08
C GLY A 253 -24.93 -8.65 -25.41
N LEU A 254 -24.52 -9.44 -24.42
CA LEU A 254 -24.04 -10.83 -24.60
C LEU A 254 -25.20 -11.85 -24.59
N ALA A 255 -24.92 -13.06 -25.08
CA ALA A 255 -25.92 -14.12 -25.17
C ALA A 255 -26.48 -14.50 -23.77
N PRO A 256 -27.80 -14.77 -23.62
CA PRO A 256 -28.45 -14.92 -22.33
C PRO A 256 -27.78 -15.93 -21.38
N ARG A 257 -27.31 -17.06 -21.92
CA ARG A 257 -26.67 -18.13 -21.14
C ARG A 257 -25.36 -17.71 -20.48
N ALA A 258 -24.55 -16.88 -21.14
CA ALA A 258 -23.28 -16.39 -20.58
C ALA A 258 -23.51 -15.30 -19.52
N ARG A 259 -24.61 -14.53 -19.67
CA ARG A 259 -25.04 -13.53 -18.69
C ARG A 259 -25.53 -14.20 -17.40
N ASP A 260 -26.28 -15.28 -17.51
CA ASP A 260 -26.78 -16.04 -16.35
C ASP A 260 -25.63 -16.69 -15.54
N GLU A 261 -24.61 -17.24 -16.24
CA GLU A 261 -23.40 -17.77 -15.59
C GLU A 261 -22.61 -16.67 -14.86
N TYR A 262 -22.43 -15.49 -15.48
CA TYR A 262 -21.77 -14.34 -14.83
C TYR A 262 -22.53 -13.85 -13.59
N HIS A 263 -23.86 -13.71 -13.68
CA HIS A 263 -24.67 -13.32 -12.54
C HIS A 263 -24.62 -14.34 -11.40
N SER A 264 -24.59 -15.64 -11.72
CA SER A 264 -24.43 -16.70 -10.71
C SER A 264 -23.10 -16.58 -9.97
N LEU A 265 -21.99 -16.40 -10.69
CA LEU A 265 -20.67 -16.20 -10.07
C LEU A 265 -20.58 -14.89 -9.29
N MET A 266 -21.20 -13.82 -9.76
CA MET A 266 -21.28 -12.55 -9.03
C MET A 266 -22.06 -12.68 -7.72
N MET A 267 -23.18 -13.41 -7.71
CA MET A 267 -23.92 -13.68 -6.47
C MET A 267 -23.12 -14.54 -5.49
N GLU A 268 -22.34 -15.50 -5.98
CA GLU A 268 -21.44 -16.29 -5.13
C GLU A 268 -20.34 -15.42 -4.50
N ILE A 269 -19.70 -14.54 -5.28
CA ILE A 269 -18.71 -13.58 -4.78
C ILE A 269 -19.34 -12.63 -3.75
N GLN A 270 -20.51 -12.09 -4.04
CA GLN A 270 -21.23 -11.18 -3.15
C GLN A 270 -21.70 -11.90 -1.87
N GLY A 271 -21.94 -13.21 -1.93
CA GLY A 271 -22.25 -14.06 -0.78
C GLY A 271 -21.03 -14.40 0.09
N MET A 272 -19.84 -14.57 -0.51
CA MET A 272 -18.59 -14.81 0.23
C MET A 272 -18.05 -13.54 0.91
N GLN A 273 -18.34 -12.36 0.35
CA GLN A 273 -17.86 -11.07 0.87
C GLN A 273 -18.28 -10.76 2.33
N PRO A 274 -19.54 -10.97 2.77
CA PRO A 274 -19.90 -10.80 4.18
C PRO A 274 -19.27 -11.85 5.10
N GLU A 275 -18.98 -13.06 4.60
CA GLU A 275 -18.28 -14.10 5.37
C GLU A 275 -16.83 -13.69 5.64
N VAL A 276 -16.14 -13.13 4.64
CA VAL A 276 -14.80 -12.55 4.81
C VAL A 276 -14.83 -11.39 5.80
N GLN A 277 -15.79 -10.46 5.70
CA GLN A 277 -15.93 -9.34 6.64
C GLN A 277 -16.19 -9.82 8.07
N SER A 278 -16.99 -10.89 8.25
CA SER A 278 -17.23 -11.50 9.56
C SER A 278 -15.95 -12.08 10.15
N LEU A 279 -15.18 -12.83 9.36
CA LEU A 279 -13.90 -13.41 9.78
C LEU A 279 -12.87 -12.32 10.12
N GLU A 280 -12.81 -11.25 9.35
CA GLU A 280 -11.95 -10.09 9.65
C GLU A 280 -12.34 -9.41 10.96
N ALA A 281 -13.64 -9.25 11.23
CA ALA A 281 -14.12 -8.69 12.49
C ALA A 281 -13.79 -9.59 13.69
N GLU A 282 -13.90 -10.91 13.54
CA GLU A 282 -13.51 -11.88 14.56
C GLU A 282 -12.00 -11.85 14.83
N LEU A 283 -11.18 -11.73 13.77
CA LEU A 283 -9.72 -11.62 13.88
C LEU A 283 -9.33 -10.34 14.64
N LEU A 284 -9.94 -9.21 14.30
CA LEU A 284 -9.71 -7.93 14.99
C LEU A 284 -10.13 -7.99 16.46
N ALA A 285 -11.25 -8.65 16.77
CA ALA A 285 -11.67 -8.88 18.16
C ALA A 285 -10.69 -9.79 18.93
N LEU A 286 -10.14 -10.82 18.29
CA LEU A 286 -9.10 -11.68 18.87
C LEU A 286 -7.79 -10.92 19.10
N GLU A 287 -7.37 -10.09 18.16
CA GLU A 287 -6.20 -9.22 18.31
C GLU A 287 -6.35 -8.24 19.48
N GLN A 288 -7.53 -7.61 19.62
CA GLN A 288 -7.80 -6.75 20.76
C GLN A 288 -7.76 -7.51 22.09
N LYS A 289 -8.32 -8.72 22.15
CA LYS A 289 -8.24 -9.58 23.34
C LYS A 289 -6.81 -10.00 23.65
N ALA A 290 -6.02 -10.33 22.63
CA ALA A 290 -4.60 -10.66 22.79
C ALA A 290 -3.82 -9.46 23.33
N ALA A 291 -3.98 -8.28 22.73
CA ALA A 291 -3.34 -7.05 23.19
C ALA A 291 -3.74 -6.68 24.63
N ALA A 292 -5.00 -6.87 25.02
CA ALA A 292 -5.45 -6.67 26.38
C ALA A 292 -4.81 -7.66 27.36
N ALA A 293 -4.72 -8.95 26.99
CA ALA A 293 -4.07 -9.98 27.80
C ALA A 293 -2.55 -9.73 27.93
N GLU A 294 -1.90 -9.29 26.85
CA GLU A 294 -0.49 -8.88 26.85
C GLU A 294 -0.24 -7.65 27.73
N ALA A 295 -1.13 -6.66 27.67
CA ALA A 295 -1.07 -5.49 28.55
C ALA A 295 -1.23 -5.90 30.03
N GLU A 296 -2.20 -6.76 30.36
CA GLU A 296 -2.34 -7.28 31.73
C GLU A 296 -1.11 -8.07 32.19
N LEU A 297 -0.52 -8.88 31.30
CA LEU A 297 0.73 -9.58 31.57
C LEU A 297 1.88 -8.59 31.80
N ALA A 298 1.98 -7.52 31.03
CA ALA A 298 3.00 -6.48 31.20
C ALA A 298 2.93 -5.80 32.58
N HIS A 299 1.73 -5.62 33.14
CA HIS A 299 1.52 -4.93 34.41
C HIS A 299 1.61 -5.85 35.63
N ASN A 300 1.56 -7.17 35.43
CA ASN A 300 1.55 -8.14 36.53
C ASN A 300 2.78 -9.06 36.50
N ASN A 301 3.81 -8.66 37.27
CA ASN A 301 5.08 -9.37 37.42
C ASN A 301 4.91 -10.84 37.89
N ILE A 302 3.83 -11.16 38.62
CA ILE A 302 3.56 -12.54 39.07
C ILE A 302 3.07 -13.39 37.90
N LYS A 303 2.18 -12.86 37.05
CA LYS A 303 1.70 -13.56 35.85
C LYS A 303 2.84 -13.76 34.84
N GLN A 304 3.76 -12.81 34.68
CA GLN A 304 4.96 -12.99 33.84
C GLN A 304 5.86 -14.12 34.35
N ARG A 305 6.10 -14.17 35.66
CA ARG A 305 6.90 -15.23 36.27
C ARG A 305 6.21 -16.60 36.14
N ALA A 306 4.89 -16.66 36.26
CA ALA A 306 4.11 -17.86 36.02
C ALA A 306 4.21 -18.33 34.55
N LEU A 307 4.14 -17.41 33.58
CA LEU A 307 4.29 -17.72 32.16
C LEU A 307 5.71 -18.25 31.84
N SER A 308 6.74 -17.61 32.39
CA SER A 308 8.13 -18.08 32.24
C SER A 308 8.32 -19.49 32.82
N LEU A 309 7.74 -19.78 33.98
CA LEU A 309 7.75 -21.14 34.56
C LEU A 309 6.97 -22.13 33.69
N GLN A 310 5.84 -21.73 33.11
CA GLN A 310 5.07 -22.58 32.22
C GLN A 310 5.82 -22.89 30.91
N GLU A 311 6.54 -21.91 30.35
CA GLU A 311 7.44 -22.13 29.21
C GLU A 311 8.60 -23.06 29.55
N GLN A 312 9.20 -22.90 30.73
CA GLN A 312 10.24 -23.82 31.23
C GLN A 312 9.69 -25.24 31.41
N ILE A 313 8.49 -25.39 31.97
CA ILE A 313 7.82 -26.69 32.09
C ILE A 313 7.58 -27.28 30.69
N ARG A 314 7.12 -26.49 29.72
CA ARG A 314 6.91 -26.94 28.34
C ARG A 314 8.22 -27.44 27.72
N GLN A 315 9.30 -26.66 27.83
CA GLN A 315 10.62 -27.03 27.31
C GLN A 315 11.16 -28.30 27.98
N LEU A 316 11.02 -28.42 29.30
CA LEU A 316 11.44 -29.62 30.03
C LEU A 316 10.59 -30.84 29.67
N THR A 317 9.29 -30.64 29.41
CA THR A 317 8.39 -31.72 28.96
C THR A 317 8.74 -32.19 27.56
N GLU A 318 9.06 -31.26 26.65
CA GLU A 318 9.52 -31.57 25.29
C GLU A 318 10.88 -32.29 25.32
N ARG A 319 11.83 -31.79 26.12
CA ARG A 319 13.11 -32.45 26.38
C ARG A 319 12.95 -33.85 26.95
N LYS A 320 12.01 -34.03 27.89
CA LYS A 320 11.69 -35.34 28.46
C LYS A 320 11.16 -36.28 27.38
N TYR A 321 10.23 -35.82 26.53
CA TYR A 321 9.70 -36.61 25.42
C TYR A 321 10.79 -36.98 24.39
N GLU A 322 11.70 -36.06 24.07
CA GLU A 322 12.87 -36.33 23.22
C GLU A 322 13.76 -37.42 23.81
N LEU A 323 14.11 -37.30 25.09
CA LEU A 323 14.94 -38.29 25.80
C LEU A 323 14.24 -39.64 25.93
N GLU A 324 12.94 -39.67 26.20
CA GLU A 324 12.13 -40.91 26.22
C GLU A 324 12.08 -41.56 24.82
N ALA A 325 12.01 -40.76 23.76
CA ALA A 325 12.07 -41.26 22.38
C ALA A 325 13.47 -41.77 21.99
N GLU A 326 14.54 -41.14 22.49
CA GLU A 326 15.92 -41.62 22.32
C GLU A 326 16.20 -42.89 23.13
N GLU A 327 15.69 -42.97 24.36
CA GLU A 327 15.78 -44.16 25.21
C GLU A 327 14.97 -45.33 24.62
N ALA A 328 13.79 -45.05 24.07
CA ALA A 328 13.01 -46.05 23.35
C ALA A 328 13.78 -46.58 22.14
N LYS A 329 14.50 -45.72 21.40
CA LYS A 329 15.35 -46.12 20.27
C LYS A 329 16.53 -46.98 20.71
N THR A 330 17.22 -46.64 21.80
CA THR A 330 18.37 -47.42 22.30
C THR A 330 18.00 -48.75 22.94
N ARG A 331 16.73 -48.93 23.34
CA ARG A 331 16.19 -50.20 23.84
C ARG A 331 15.81 -51.22 22.75
N LEU A 332 15.73 -50.82 21.48
CA LEU A 332 15.47 -51.73 20.35
C LEU A 332 16.77 -52.42 19.89
N SER A 333 16.66 -53.68 19.46
CA SER A 333 17.78 -54.41 18.86
C SER A 333 18.27 -53.70 17.60
N PRO A 334 19.57 -53.74 17.25
CA PRO A 334 20.10 -53.16 16.00
C PRO A 334 19.33 -53.60 14.73
N GLU A 335 18.82 -54.84 14.70
CA GLU A 335 18.00 -55.35 13.59
C GLU A 335 16.62 -54.67 13.53
N GLU A 336 15.98 -54.46 14.69
CA GLU A 336 14.68 -53.78 14.79
C GLU A 336 14.81 -52.27 14.49
N GLN A 337 15.93 -51.64 14.86
CA GLN A 337 16.25 -50.26 14.50
C GLN A 337 16.40 -50.11 12.98
N ILE A 338 17.08 -51.05 12.32
CA ILE A 338 17.23 -51.08 10.87
C ILE A 338 15.87 -51.24 10.18
N ASP A 339 15.00 -52.11 10.69
CA ASP A 339 13.68 -52.35 10.10
C ASP A 339 12.71 -51.17 10.30
N GLN A 340 12.75 -50.51 11.47
CA GLN A 340 12.03 -49.25 11.69
C GLN A 340 12.54 -48.13 10.77
N LEU A 341 13.86 -48.02 10.60
CA LEU A 341 14.46 -47.02 9.71
C LEU A 341 14.10 -47.30 8.24
N LYS A 342 14.13 -48.56 7.79
CA LYS A 342 13.66 -48.97 6.46
C LYS A 342 12.18 -48.66 6.26
N SER A 343 11.34 -48.92 7.26
CA SER A 343 9.91 -48.59 7.21
C SER A 343 9.67 -47.07 7.17
N LYS A 344 10.47 -46.30 7.91
CA LYS A 344 10.44 -44.83 7.87
C LYS A 344 10.89 -44.32 6.50
N ILE A 345 12.01 -44.80 5.95
CA ILE A 345 12.49 -44.43 4.60
C ILE A 345 11.44 -44.77 3.54
N LYS A 346 10.78 -45.93 3.62
CA LYS A 346 9.69 -46.28 2.69
C LYS A 346 8.50 -45.32 2.78
N ARG A 347 8.10 -44.93 3.99
CA ARG A 347 7.03 -43.94 4.20
C ARG A 347 7.43 -42.55 3.71
N ASP A 348 8.62 -42.10 4.09
CA ASP A 348 9.16 -40.80 3.69
C ASP A 348 9.33 -40.75 2.17
N ASN A 349 9.79 -41.82 1.51
CA ASN A 349 9.87 -41.89 0.04
C ASN A 349 8.47 -41.84 -0.62
N ALA A 350 7.46 -42.53 -0.08
CA ALA A 350 6.10 -42.45 -0.58
C ALA A 350 5.47 -41.07 -0.39
N GLU A 351 5.80 -40.39 0.71
CA GLU A 351 5.38 -39.00 0.97
C GLU A 351 6.09 -38.03 0.04
N VAL A 352 7.40 -38.18 -0.17
CA VAL A 352 8.17 -37.40 -1.14
C VAL A 352 7.60 -37.58 -2.54
N ASP A 353 7.27 -38.80 -2.95
CA ASP A 353 6.61 -39.04 -4.23
C ASP A 353 5.27 -38.31 -4.32
N ARG A 354 4.42 -38.41 -3.29
CA ARG A 354 3.12 -37.71 -3.26
C ARG A 354 3.30 -36.19 -3.34
N LEU A 355 4.24 -35.63 -2.58
CA LEU A 355 4.57 -34.21 -2.60
C LEU A 355 5.13 -33.78 -3.95
N GLN A 356 5.97 -34.59 -4.59
CA GLN A 356 6.47 -34.32 -5.94
C GLN A 356 5.35 -34.33 -6.99
N HIS A 357 4.32 -35.18 -6.83
CA HIS A 357 3.14 -35.16 -7.68
C HIS A 357 2.30 -33.90 -7.45
N GLN A 358 2.11 -33.48 -6.19
CA GLN A 358 1.42 -32.23 -5.87
C GLN A 358 2.17 -31.00 -6.38
N VAL A 359 3.50 -30.93 -6.20
CA VAL A 359 4.35 -29.85 -6.73
C VAL A 359 4.26 -29.80 -8.24
N ARG A 360 4.32 -30.94 -8.94
CA ARG A 360 4.13 -30.98 -10.39
C ARG A 360 2.74 -30.48 -10.81
N GLY A 361 1.70 -30.85 -10.08
CA GLY A 361 0.33 -30.35 -10.31
C GLY A 361 0.23 -28.84 -10.12
N VAL A 362 0.80 -28.30 -9.05
CA VAL A 362 0.83 -26.86 -8.77
C VAL A 362 1.66 -26.13 -9.81
N VAL A 363 2.82 -26.64 -10.22
CA VAL A 363 3.64 -26.03 -11.29
C VAL A 363 2.89 -26.02 -12.63
N GLN A 364 2.14 -27.08 -12.95
CA GLN A 364 1.29 -27.09 -14.16
C GLN A 364 0.12 -26.10 -14.05
N GLN A 365 -0.49 -25.95 -12.88
CA GLN A 365 -1.51 -24.93 -12.62
C GLN A 365 -0.93 -23.52 -12.72
N ILE A 366 0.26 -23.28 -12.16
CA ILE A 366 0.98 -22.01 -12.30
C ILE A 366 1.26 -21.74 -13.76
N LYS A 367 1.81 -22.68 -14.53
CA LYS A 367 2.02 -22.51 -15.98
C LYS A 367 0.72 -22.23 -16.74
N LYS A 368 -0.38 -22.88 -16.36
CA LYS A 368 -1.70 -22.62 -16.95
C LYS A 368 -2.20 -21.22 -16.61
N LEU A 369 -2.06 -20.80 -15.36
CA LEU A 369 -2.43 -19.46 -14.90
C LEU A 369 -1.50 -18.38 -15.47
N GLU A 370 -0.20 -18.61 -15.57
CA GLU A 370 0.78 -17.75 -16.25
C GLU A 370 0.48 -17.65 -17.75
N GLY A 371 0.09 -18.76 -18.38
CA GLY A 371 -0.38 -18.77 -19.76
C GLY A 371 -1.68 -18.01 -19.94
N GLN A 372 -2.61 -18.11 -18.98
CA GLN A 372 -3.85 -17.34 -18.95
C GLN A 372 -3.60 -15.85 -18.64
N VAL A 373 -2.68 -15.50 -17.75
CA VAL A 373 -2.27 -14.13 -17.45
C VAL A 373 -1.50 -13.55 -18.63
N GLY A 374 -0.68 -14.36 -19.31
CA GLY A 374 0.02 -14.01 -20.54
C GLY A 374 -0.94 -13.82 -21.73
N SER A 375 -2.05 -14.57 -21.77
CA SER A 375 -3.12 -14.43 -22.77
C SER A 375 -4.22 -13.44 -22.40
N VAL A 376 -4.28 -12.97 -21.15
CA VAL A 376 -5.09 -11.84 -20.68
C VAL A 376 -4.29 -10.52 -20.76
N LYS A 377 -2.96 -10.57 -20.70
CA LYS A 377 -2.06 -9.43 -20.99
C LYS A 377 -2.09 -8.85 -22.42
N PRO A 378 -2.70 -9.45 -23.46
CA PRO A 378 -2.97 -8.76 -24.72
C PRO A 378 -4.35 -8.11 -24.79
N VAL A 379 -5.21 -8.16 -23.75
CA VAL A 379 -6.62 -7.70 -23.86
C VAL A 379 -7.04 -6.66 -22.80
N ALA A 380 -6.33 -6.52 -21.67
CA ALA A 380 -6.70 -5.57 -20.62
C ALA A 380 -5.94 -4.23 -20.63
N ALA A 381 -4.90 -4.08 -21.45
CA ALA A 381 -4.40 -2.76 -21.82
C ALA A 381 -5.05 -2.42 -23.18
N PRO A 382 -5.68 -1.24 -23.35
CA PRO A 382 -5.98 -0.77 -24.69
C PRO A 382 -4.64 -0.67 -25.40
N LYS A 383 -4.34 -1.60 -26.31
CA LYS A 383 -3.26 -1.43 -27.27
C LYS A 383 -3.67 -0.26 -28.16
N PRO A 384 -3.03 0.92 -28.10
CA PRO A 384 -2.94 1.69 -29.33
C PRO A 384 -2.17 0.80 -30.31
N VAL A 385 -2.68 0.73 -31.52
CA VAL A 385 -2.01 0.08 -32.64
C VAL A 385 -0.73 0.87 -32.92
N THR A 386 0.37 0.53 -32.26
CA THR A 386 1.71 0.99 -32.63
C THR A 386 2.72 -0.08 -32.21
N LEU A 387 3.12 -0.85 -33.22
CA LEU A 387 4.49 -1.24 -33.56
C LEU A 387 5.47 -1.50 -32.42
N GLU A 388 6.02 -2.71 -32.47
CA GLU A 388 7.10 -3.27 -31.66
C GLU A 388 8.26 -2.28 -31.41
N GLU A 389 8.75 -2.26 -30.17
CA GLU A 389 10.01 -1.62 -29.79
C GLU A 389 11.17 -2.25 -30.57
N PRO A 390 12.04 -1.41 -31.15
CA PRO A 390 13.26 -1.07 -30.42
C PRO A 390 13.56 0.44 -30.44
N SER A 391 14.09 0.95 -29.33
CA SER A 391 14.60 2.32 -29.17
C SER A 391 13.56 3.44 -29.25
N SER A 392 12.98 3.77 -28.09
CA SER A 392 12.09 4.91 -27.88
C SER A 392 12.73 6.25 -28.27
N ALA A 393 14.04 6.41 -28.11
CA ALA A 393 14.75 7.64 -28.52
C ALA A 393 14.84 7.79 -30.04
N ASP A 394 15.11 6.70 -30.76
CA ASP A 394 15.29 6.72 -32.22
C ASP A 394 13.95 6.86 -32.95
N THR A 395 12.88 6.32 -32.36
CA THR A 395 11.50 6.49 -32.85
C THR A 395 10.96 7.88 -32.55
N GLN A 396 11.26 8.43 -31.38
CA GLN A 396 10.91 9.81 -31.02
C GLN A 396 11.64 10.83 -31.91
N GLN A 397 12.94 10.63 -32.17
CA GLN A 397 13.70 11.47 -33.11
C GLN A 397 13.14 11.40 -34.53
N LYS A 398 12.79 10.21 -35.03
CA LYS A 398 12.14 10.07 -36.35
C LYS A 398 10.77 10.74 -36.40
N TYR A 399 10.02 10.72 -35.29
CA TYR A 399 8.74 11.42 -35.20
C TYR A 399 8.91 12.94 -35.18
N GLU A 400 9.89 13.44 -34.43
CA GLU A 400 10.26 14.87 -34.40
C GLU A 400 10.77 15.35 -35.77
N GLU A 401 11.60 14.58 -36.46
CA GLU A 401 12.03 14.86 -37.83
C GLU A 401 10.86 14.87 -38.82
N LEU A 402 9.90 13.97 -38.65
CA LEU A 402 8.73 13.91 -39.51
C LEU A 402 7.84 15.14 -39.29
N LEU A 403 7.64 15.54 -38.03
CA LEU A 403 6.90 16.75 -37.69
C LEU A 403 7.59 18.02 -38.22
N ALA A 404 8.92 18.09 -38.13
CA ALA A 404 9.71 19.19 -38.69
C ALA A 404 9.58 19.25 -40.21
N LYS A 405 9.65 18.11 -40.91
CA LYS A 405 9.43 18.04 -42.36
C LYS A 405 8.00 18.43 -42.76
N GLU A 406 7.00 18.04 -41.97
CA GLU A 406 5.61 18.45 -42.20
C GLU A 406 5.43 19.97 -42.03
N GLN A 407 6.06 20.55 -41.00
CA GLN A 407 6.08 22.00 -40.81
C GLN A 407 6.79 22.72 -41.96
N ASP A 408 7.95 22.22 -42.42
CA ASP A 408 8.68 22.78 -43.56
C ASP A 408 7.87 22.72 -44.86
N LEU A 409 7.19 21.60 -45.12
CA LEU A 409 6.30 21.46 -46.27
C LEU A 409 5.12 22.41 -46.20
N ASN A 410 4.50 22.57 -45.03
CA ASN A 410 3.41 23.53 -44.85
C ASN A 410 3.89 24.98 -45.04
N ASN A 411 5.07 25.33 -44.55
CA ASN A 411 5.69 26.64 -44.76
C ASN A 411 6.05 26.88 -46.24
N PHE A 412 6.55 25.85 -46.93
CA PHE A 412 6.81 25.90 -48.36
C PHE A 412 5.52 26.10 -49.15
N LEU A 413 4.47 25.33 -48.87
CA LEU A 413 3.17 25.45 -49.52
C LEU A 413 2.56 26.85 -49.30
N ALA A 414 2.66 27.40 -48.08
CA ALA A 414 2.18 28.74 -47.77
C ALA A 414 2.95 29.85 -48.52
N THR A 415 4.24 29.66 -48.78
CA THR A 415 5.10 30.68 -49.42
C THR A 415 5.26 30.49 -50.93
N PHE A 416 4.89 29.32 -51.47
CA PHE A 416 5.10 28.96 -52.87
C PHE A 416 4.42 29.91 -53.85
N GLU A 417 3.15 30.27 -53.64
CA GLU A 417 2.42 31.17 -54.53
C GLU A 417 3.08 32.56 -54.60
N SER A 418 3.52 33.08 -53.45
CA SER A 418 4.22 34.36 -53.37
C SER A 418 5.56 34.33 -54.11
N GLN A 419 6.37 33.27 -53.90
CA GLN A 419 7.66 33.11 -54.58
C GLN A 419 7.49 32.94 -56.10
N MET A 420 6.47 32.19 -56.53
CA MET A 420 6.15 32.01 -57.94
C MET A 420 5.77 33.34 -58.60
N ALA A 421 4.93 34.14 -57.95
CA ALA A 421 4.53 35.46 -58.45
C ALA A 421 5.74 36.39 -58.59
N GLN A 422 6.64 36.40 -57.59
CA GLN A 422 7.86 37.20 -57.62
C GLN A 422 8.79 36.78 -58.78
N LYS A 423 9.04 35.48 -58.97
CA LYS A 423 9.86 34.98 -60.08
C LYS A 423 9.27 35.30 -61.45
N LYS A 424 7.95 35.27 -61.58
CA LYS A 424 7.27 35.63 -62.82
C LYS A 424 7.41 37.13 -63.14
N ALA A 425 7.33 37.99 -62.12
CA ALA A 425 7.57 39.43 -62.26
C ALA A 425 9.02 39.72 -62.67
N ASP A 426 10.00 39.06 -62.06
CA ASP A 426 11.42 39.20 -62.42
C ASP A 426 11.71 38.74 -63.85
N LEU A 427 11.05 37.67 -64.30
CA LEU A 427 11.16 37.21 -65.69
C LEU A 427 10.63 38.29 -66.66
N GLY A 428 9.50 38.92 -66.35
CA GLY A 428 8.93 40.00 -67.15
C GLY A 428 9.89 41.18 -67.30
N LYS A 429 10.49 41.63 -66.19
CA LYS A 429 11.51 42.70 -66.21
C LYS A 429 12.70 42.36 -67.11
N LYS A 430 13.23 41.13 -67.00
CA LYS A 430 14.34 40.68 -67.86
C LYS A 430 13.95 40.65 -69.34
N GLN A 431 12.71 40.33 -69.67
CA GLN A 431 12.21 40.37 -71.05
C GLN A 431 12.16 41.80 -71.59
N GLU A 432 11.70 42.76 -70.79
CA GLU A 432 11.71 44.18 -71.14
C GLU A 432 13.13 44.71 -71.41
N ASP A 433 14.10 44.35 -70.56
CA ASP A 433 15.50 44.74 -70.71
C ASP A 433 16.11 44.22 -72.02
N VAL A 434 15.78 42.98 -72.41
CA VAL A 434 16.23 42.38 -73.67
C VAL A 434 15.67 43.15 -74.86
N MET A 435 14.38 43.49 -74.85
CA MET A 435 13.76 44.27 -75.94
C MET A 435 14.40 45.65 -76.08
N ALA A 436 14.61 46.37 -74.97
CA ALA A 436 15.25 47.68 -74.97
C ALA A 436 16.70 47.66 -75.50
N THR A 437 17.39 46.52 -75.33
CA THR A 437 18.76 46.35 -75.83
C THR A 437 18.77 46.05 -77.33
N LEU A 438 17.83 45.25 -77.82
CA LEU A 438 17.66 44.97 -79.25
C LEU A 438 17.28 46.24 -80.04
N GLU A 439 16.42 47.10 -79.49
CA GLU A 439 16.08 48.37 -80.11
C GLU A 439 17.29 49.32 -80.25
N ARG A 440 18.15 49.39 -79.24
CA ARG A 440 19.37 50.19 -79.30
C ARG A 440 20.32 49.70 -80.38
N LEU A 441 20.47 48.38 -80.51
CA LEU A 441 21.29 47.76 -81.56
C LEU A 441 20.75 48.04 -82.96
N SER A 442 19.42 47.99 -83.14
CA SER A 442 18.77 48.33 -84.41
C SER A 442 19.04 49.79 -84.81
N ARG A 443 18.93 50.74 -83.88
CA ARG A 443 19.25 52.16 -84.13
C ARG A 443 20.71 52.37 -84.50
N ALA A 444 21.64 51.68 -83.84
CA ALA A 444 23.07 51.78 -84.14
C ALA A 444 23.43 51.25 -85.54
N ALA A 445 22.80 50.16 -85.98
CA ALA A 445 23.00 49.62 -87.32
C ALA A 445 22.53 50.59 -88.43
N GLN A 446 21.46 51.36 -88.17
CA GLN A 446 20.92 52.36 -89.11
C GLN A 446 21.91 53.51 -89.39
N VAL A 447 22.67 53.94 -88.39
CA VAL A 447 23.66 55.04 -88.51
C VAL A 447 24.86 54.62 -89.36
N VAL A 448 25.32 53.38 -89.21
CA VAL A 448 26.43 52.83 -90.01
C VAL A 448 26.04 52.63 -91.48
N ALA A 449 24.78 52.32 -91.77
CA ALA A 449 24.28 52.14 -93.13
C ALA A 449 24.25 53.43 -93.97
N ASN A 450 24.11 54.60 -93.33
CA ASN A 450 23.90 55.89 -94.01
C ASN A 450 25.18 56.62 -94.45
N LYS A 451 26.38 56.04 -94.28
CA LYS A 451 27.69 56.58 -94.74
C LYS A 451 27.93 58.08 -94.45
N GLU A 452 27.45 58.58 -93.31
CA GLU A 452 27.82 59.90 -92.80
C GLU A 452 29.17 59.79 -92.08
N LEU A 453 30.29 59.81 -92.83
CA LEU A 453 31.64 59.85 -92.27
C LEU A 453 32.25 61.26 -92.45
N PRO A 454 32.84 61.89 -91.42
CA PRO A 454 33.21 63.31 -91.45
C PRO A 454 34.56 63.63 -92.16
N ASP A 455 34.64 64.82 -92.79
CA ASP A 455 35.81 65.37 -93.52
C ASP A 455 36.91 65.98 -92.60
N SER A 456 38.14 66.06 -93.11
CA SER A 456 39.43 66.39 -92.48
C SER A 456 39.45 67.67 -91.63
N GLY A 457 38.72 68.72 -92.01
CA GLY A 457 38.57 69.95 -91.20
C GLY A 457 37.69 69.75 -89.96
N LYS A 458 36.56 69.04 -90.12
CA LYS A 458 35.69 68.61 -89.00
C LYS A 458 36.37 67.55 -88.14
N PHE A 459 37.34 66.82 -88.67
CA PHE A 459 38.16 65.88 -87.90
C PHE A 459 39.11 66.61 -86.93
N ARG A 460 39.62 67.79 -87.29
CA ARG A 460 40.48 68.59 -86.41
C ARG A 460 39.68 69.34 -85.34
N GLU A 461 38.51 69.89 -85.70
CA GLU A 461 37.54 70.39 -84.71
C GLU A 461 37.00 69.25 -83.82
N MET A 462 36.76 68.05 -84.37
CA MET A 462 36.47 66.87 -83.56
C MET A 462 37.65 66.43 -82.73
N GLN A 463 38.91 66.63 -83.13
CA GLN A 463 40.07 66.32 -82.31
C GLN A 463 40.18 67.28 -81.12
N ASP A 464 39.96 68.58 -81.34
CA ASP A 464 39.96 69.59 -80.27
C ASP A 464 38.74 69.42 -79.35
N GLU A 465 37.55 69.15 -79.91
CA GLU A 465 36.37 68.73 -79.12
C GLU A 465 36.59 67.40 -78.41
N LEU A 466 37.30 66.45 -79.03
CA LEU A 466 37.60 65.16 -78.44
C LEU A 466 38.62 65.33 -77.33
N GLU A 467 39.58 66.23 -77.42
CA GLU A 467 40.54 66.54 -76.36
C GLU A 467 39.87 67.27 -75.19
N TYR A 468 38.97 68.22 -75.47
CA TYR A 468 38.11 68.83 -74.44
C TYR A 468 37.17 67.81 -73.79
N LYS A 469 36.50 66.96 -74.59
CA LYS A 469 35.68 65.84 -74.10
C LYS A 469 36.54 64.81 -73.39
N LYS A 470 37.81 64.62 -73.76
CA LYS A 470 38.74 63.69 -73.09
C LYS A 470 39.09 64.22 -71.72
N ILE A 471 39.35 65.52 -71.57
CA ILE A 471 39.54 66.16 -70.26
C ILE A 471 38.25 66.10 -69.43
N GLN A 472 37.08 66.34 -70.03
CA GLN A 472 35.79 66.17 -69.33
C GLN A 472 35.55 64.72 -68.93
N VAL A 473 35.83 63.75 -69.79
CA VAL A 473 35.71 62.31 -69.54
C VAL A 473 36.74 61.87 -68.52
N GLU A 474 37.95 62.43 -68.49
CA GLU A 474 38.99 62.14 -67.52
C GLU A 474 38.62 62.74 -66.14
N SER A 475 38.02 63.94 -66.12
CA SER A 475 37.42 64.51 -64.91
C SER A 475 36.21 63.70 -64.41
N ALA A 476 35.38 63.18 -65.32
CA ALA A 476 34.25 62.33 -65.00
C ALA A 476 34.71 60.93 -64.59
N GLN A 477 35.79 60.40 -65.17
CA GLN A 477 36.41 59.13 -64.81
C GLN A 477 37.05 59.24 -63.44
N THR A 478 37.79 60.31 -63.15
CA THR A 478 38.35 60.53 -61.82
C THR A 478 37.26 60.71 -60.77
N THR A 479 36.17 61.43 -61.09
CA THR A 479 34.99 61.51 -60.22
C THR A 479 34.30 60.15 -60.05
N GLN A 480 34.19 59.36 -61.11
CA GLN A 480 33.62 58.01 -61.09
C GLN A 480 34.47 57.03 -60.28
N VAL A 481 35.79 57.09 -60.41
CA VAL A 481 36.73 56.30 -59.60
C VAL A 481 36.58 56.67 -58.13
N ARG A 482 36.53 57.97 -57.81
CA ARG A 482 36.34 58.46 -56.44
C ARG A 482 35.00 58.01 -55.84
N LEU A 483 33.92 58.06 -56.62
CA LEU A 483 32.61 57.55 -56.23
C LEU A 483 32.61 56.02 -56.08
N LYS A 484 33.34 55.28 -56.92
CA LYS A 484 33.49 53.83 -56.78
C LYS A 484 34.26 53.48 -55.51
N ASP A 485 35.30 54.24 -55.18
CA ASP A 485 36.09 54.06 -53.96
C ASP A 485 35.25 54.38 -52.72
N GLU A 486 34.45 55.45 -52.73
CA GLU A 486 33.48 55.74 -51.66
C GLU A 486 32.41 54.65 -51.54
N LEU A 487 31.88 54.16 -52.65
CA LEU A 487 30.88 53.10 -52.66
C LEU A 487 31.48 51.79 -52.13
N ALA A 488 32.72 51.47 -52.49
CA ALA A 488 33.46 50.33 -51.95
C ALA A 488 33.72 50.50 -50.44
N ALA A 489 34.11 51.70 -49.99
CA ALA A 489 34.29 52.00 -48.57
C ALA A 489 32.98 51.88 -47.78
N ARG A 490 31.86 52.38 -48.32
CA ARG A 490 30.53 52.24 -47.71
C ARG A 490 30.03 50.81 -47.70
N ARG A 491 30.31 50.02 -48.74
CA ARG A 491 30.04 48.57 -48.74
C ARG A 491 30.85 47.84 -47.68
N ALA A 492 32.13 48.18 -47.52
CA ALA A 492 32.97 47.61 -46.47
C ALA A 492 32.52 48.03 -45.06
N GLU A 493 32.00 49.25 -44.88
CA GLU A 493 31.34 49.66 -43.63
C GLU A 493 30.05 48.88 -43.38
N LEU A 494 29.22 48.66 -44.40
CA LEU A 494 28.01 47.84 -44.29
C LEU A 494 28.34 46.39 -43.90
N GLU A 495 29.32 45.75 -44.54
CA GLU A 495 29.76 44.40 -44.13
C GLU A 495 30.27 44.37 -42.67
N LYS A 496 30.95 45.43 -42.22
CA LYS A 496 31.34 45.55 -40.80
C LYS A 496 30.14 45.69 -39.87
N ILE A 497 29.11 46.41 -40.30
CA ILE A 497 27.87 46.54 -39.53
C ILE A 497 27.13 45.20 -39.49
N ASP A 498 26.99 44.50 -40.62
CA ASP A 498 26.34 43.20 -40.69
C ASP A 498 27.07 42.16 -39.80
N THR A 499 28.41 42.14 -39.83
CA THR A 499 29.20 41.28 -38.94
C THR A 499 29.09 41.68 -37.46
N LEU A 500 28.85 42.96 -37.15
CA LEU A 500 28.56 43.39 -35.79
C LEU A 500 27.14 42.98 -35.36
N GLU A 501 26.15 43.05 -36.25
CA GLU A 501 24.80 42.55 -35.97
C GLU A 501 24.80 41.05 -35.68
N ASP A 502 25.54 40.27 -36.46
CA ASP A 502 25.66 38.83 -36.22
C ASP A 502 26.39 38.53 -34.90
N LYS A 503 27.44 39.28 -34.56
CA LYS A 503 28.07 39.19 -33.23
C LYS A 503 27.12 39.56 -32.10
N ILE A 504 26.29 40.59 -32.28
CA ILE A 504 25.30 41.00 -31.28
C ILE A 504 24.23 39.92 -31.12
N LYS A 505 23.79 39.27 -32.21
CA LYS A 505 22.87 38.12 -32.15
C LYS A 505 23.50 36.94 -31.41
N ASP A 506 24.77 36.64 -31.69
CA ASP A 506 25.51 35.58 -31.01
C ASP A 506 25.69 35.89 -29.52
N GLU A 507 26.03 37.14 -29.18
CA GLU A 507 26.13 37.60 -27.79
C GLU A 507 24.78 37.54 -27.06
N LEU A 508 23.69 37.97 -27.71
CA LEU A 508 22.32 37.86 -27.17
C LEU A 508 21.92 36.39 -26.96
N SER A 509 22.22 35.51 -27.92
CA SER A 509 21.99 34.07 -27.82
C SER A 509 22.77 33.47 -26.64
N ASN A 510 24.06 33.82 -26.52
CA ASN A 510 24.89 33.36 -25.42
C ASN A 510 24.44 33.90 -24.06
N LEU A 511 24.00 35.16 -23.98
CA LEU A 511 23.43 35.74 -22.77
C LEU A 511 22.14 35.04 -22.38
N LYS A 512 21.28 34.73 -23.35
CA LYS A 512 20.01 34.03 -23.12
C LYS A 512 20.25 32.61 -22.60
N LYS A 513 21.20 31.88 -23.20
CA LYS A 513 21.64 30.56 -22.71
C LYS A 513 22.22 30.65 -21.29
N LYS A 514 23.05 31.67 -21.01
CA LYS A 514 23.58 31.89 -19.65
C LYS A 514 22.47 32.14 -18.64
N LEU A 515 21.43 32.88 -19.03
CA LEU A 515 20.29 33.19 -18.19
C LEU A 515 19.47 31.92 -17.90
N GLU A 516 19.20 31.11 -18.92
CA GLU A 516 18.58 29.79 -18.77
C GLU A 516 19.39 28.88 -17.84
N THR A 517 20.71 28.78 -18.03
CA THR A 517 21.55 27.98 -17.13
C THR A 517 21.56 28.53 -15.69
N MET A 518 21.53 29.86 -15.50
CA MET A 518 21.46 30.44 -14.17
C MET A 518 20.08 30.22 -13.52
N ASP A 519 18.99 30.24 -14.28
CA ASP A 519 17.65 29.94 -13.79
C ASP A 519 17.51 28.45 -13.40
N GLU A 520 18.06 27.54 -14.20
CA GLU A 520 18.15 26.10 -13.88
C GLU A 520 19.00 25.86 -12.61
N GLU A 521 20.16 26.51 -12.51
CA GLU A 521 21.01 26.46 -11.32
C GLU A 521 20.28 27.03 -10.10
N LEU A 522 19.51 28.12 -10.23
CA LEU A 522 18.71 28.68 -9.14
C LEU A 522 17.60 27.73 -8.67
N GLU A 523 17.00 26.94 -9.57
CA GLU A 523 16.07 25.87 -9.17
C GLU A 523 16.78 24.72 -8.43
N GLU A 524 17.98 24.35 -8.83
CA GLU A 524 18.80 23.35 -8.11
C GLU A 524 19.27 23.87 -6.74
N PHE A 525 19.75 25.11 -6.67
CA PHE A 525 20.12 25.76 -5.41
C PHE A 525 18.90 26.07 -4.54
N GLY A 526 17.71 26.27 -5.12
CA GLY A 526 16.44 26.33 -4.38
C GLY A 526 16.14 25.01 -3.64
N LYS A 527 16.62 23.88 -4.16
CA LYS A 527 16.51 22.56 -3.52
C LYS A 527 17.59 22.33 -2.43
N ILE A 528 18.51 23.27 -2.15
CA ILE A 528 19.50 23.11 -1.05
C ILE A 528 18.84 22.88 0.30
N ASN A 529 17.75 23.59 0.59
CA ASN A 529 17.05 23.40 1.86
C ASN A 529 16.41 22.00 1.92
N GLN A 530 15.89 21.50 0.80
CA GLN A 530 15.37 20.13 0.72
C GLN A 530 16.49 19.08 0.80
N LEU A 531 17.65 19.35 0.19
CA LEU A 531 18.83 18.50 0.23
C LEU A 531 19.43 18.45 1.64
N SER A 532 19.48 19.58 2.34
CA SER A 532 19.90 19.69 3.74
C SER A 532 18.95 18.94 4.67
N VAL A 533 17.62 19.08 4.47
CA VAL A 533 16.63 18.31 5.24
C VAL A 533 16.75 16.81 4.97
N LYS A 534 16.94 16.39 3.71
CA LYS A 534 17.18 14.98 3.36
C LYS A 534 18.48 14.47 3.97
N ALA A 535 19.56 15.26 3.95
CA ALA A 535 20.84 14.92 4.55
C ALA A 535 20.75 14.79 6.08
N ASP A 536 19.99 15.66 6.75
CA ASP A 536 19.76 15.56 8.18
C ASP A 536 18.87 14.37 8.55
N GLN A 537 17.88 14.06 7.72
CA GLN A 537 17.03 12.88 7.89
C GLN A 537 17.84 11.59 7.71
N THR A 538 18.66 11.49 6.67
CA THR A 538 19.53 10.33 6.44
C THR A 538 20.58 10.21 7.54
N LYS A 539 21.17 11.31 8.00
CA LYS A 539 22.10 11.31 9.14
C LYS A 539 21.44 10.79 10.42
N LYS A 540 20.24 11.27 10.76
CA LYS A 540 19.48 10.79 11.93
C LYS A 540 19.11 9.31 11.81
N TYR A 541 18.70 8.89 10.61
CA TYR A 541 18.42 7.48 10.33
C TYR A 541 19.66 6.60 10.52
N LEU A 542 20.80 6.99 9.94
CA LEU A 542 22.06 6.27 10.07
C LEU A 542 22.58 6.27 11.51
N GLU A 543 22.43 7.35 12.27
CA GLU A 543 22.76 7.38 13.70
C GLU A 543 21.88 6.43 14.51
N SER A 544 20.59 6.34 14.20
CA SER A 544 19.69 5.39 14.86
C SER A 544 20.08 3.94 14.56
N GLN A 545 20.38 3.61 13.30
CA GLN A 545 20.87 2.30 12.92
C GLN A 545 22.22 1.99 13.57
N ARG A 546 23.14 2.94 13.61
CA ARG A 546 24.44 2.79 14.28
C ARG A 546 24.26 2.44 15.76
N LYS A 547 23.34 3.09 16.47
CA LYS A 547 23.05 2.78 17.88
C LYS A 547 22.50 1.35 18.05
N VAL A 548 21.54 0.95 17.20
CA VAL A 548 20.99 -0.42 17.24
C VAL A 548 22.05 -1.47 16.94
N LEU A 549 22.88 -1.24 15.91
CA LEU A 549 23.98 -2.13 15.55
C LEU A 549 25.06 -2.18 16.63
N MET A 550 25.31 -1.08 17.34
CA MET A 550 26.24 -1.04 18.46
C MET A 550 25.76 -1.90 19.63
N VAL A 551 24.49 -1.74 20.03
CA VAL A 551 23.88 -2.60 21.07
C VAL A 551 23.91 -4.08 20.65
N ARG A 552 23.58 -4.39 19.41
CA ARG A 552 23.63 -5.76 18.89
C ARG A 552 25.06 -6.31 18.88
N LYS A 553 26.05 -5.52 18.50
CA LYS A 553 27.47 -5.89 18.53
C LYS A 553 27.91 -6.20 19.95
N ASP A 554 27.55 -5.36 20.92
CA ASP A 554 27.93 -5.53 22.32
C ASP A 554 27.29 -6.80 22.90
N LEU A 555 26.01 -7.06 22.59
CA LEU A 555 25.33 -8.31 22.97
C LEU A 555 25.99 -9.55 22.35
N ILE A 556 26.31 -9.52 21.06
CA ILE A 556 27.00 -10.64 20.40
C ILE A 556 28.38 -10.86 21.00
N LYS A 557 29.09 -9.79 21.36
CA LYS A 557 30.41 -9.86 22.00
C LYS A 557 30.31 -10.51 23.38
N GLU A 558 29.29 -10.17 24.16
CA GLU A 558 29.01 -10.80 25.46
C GLU A 558 28.69 -12.30 25.31
N ILE A 559 27.76 -12.66 24.41
CA ILE A 559 27.42 -14.07 24.12
C ILE A 559 28.66 -14.86 23.64
N ALA A 560 29.50 -14.25 22.80
CA ALA A 560 30.73 -14.88 22.35
C ALA A 560 31.72 -15.07 23.50
N GLY A 561 31.82 -14.10 24.41
CA GLY A 561 32.59 -14.20 25.65
C GLY A 561 32.13 -15.36 26.52
N ASP A 562 30.83 -15.46 26.78
CA ASP A 562 30.23 -16.55 27.57
C ASP A 562 30.46 -17.92 26.94
N ARG A 563 30.28 -18.04 25.62
CA ARG A 563 30.54 -19.28 24.89
C ARG A 563 32.01 -19.67 24.95
N LYS A 564 32.92 -18.70 24.83
CA LYS A 564 34.35 -18.92 24.95
C LYS A 564 34.71 -19.42 26.35
N GLN A 565 34.20 -18.77 27.40
CA GLN A 565 34.43 -19.21 28.78
C GLN A 565 33.92 -20.65 29.03
N LYS A 566 32.73 -20.99 28.50
CA LYS A 566 32.19 -22.36 28.57
C LYS A 566 33.05 -23.37 27.81
N LEU A 567 33.61 -22.98 26.67
CA LEU A 567 34.53 -23.82 25.90
C LEU A 567 35.84 -24.02 26.66
N ASP A 568 36.46 -22.95 27.16
CA ASP A 568 37.69 -22.99 27.94
C ASP A 568 37.50 -23.84 29.22
N ALA A 569 36.35 -23.73 29.89
CA ALA A 569 36.01 -24.56 31.05
C ALA A 569 35.88 -26.05 30.67
N LYS A 570 35.24 -26.38 29.53
CA LYS A 570 35.16 -27.76 29.04
C LYS A 570 36.51 -28.32 28.62
N ILE A 571 37.36 -27.50 28.00
CA ILE A 571 38.74 -27.88 27.67
C ILE A 571 39.52 -28.15 28.95
N GLY A 572 39.41 -27.30 29.98
CA GLY A 572 40.00 -27.55 31.28
C GLY A 572 39.52 -28.87 31.89
N GLN A 573 38.20 -29.12 31.90
CA GLN A 573 37.64 -30.40 32.38
C GLN A 573 38.12 -31.63 31.60
N LEU A 574 38.34 -31.49 30.29
CA LEU A 574 38.90 -32.57 29.46
C LEU A 574 40.39 -32.78 29.77
N GLN A 575 41.15 -31.70 29.93
CA GLN A 575 42.58 -31.76 30.27
C GLN A 575 42.83 -32.29 31.69
N GLU A 576 41.89 -32.08 32.62
CA GLU A 576 41.93 -32.66 33.97
C GLU A 576 41.45 -34.12 34.02
N ASN A 577 40.84 -34.62 32.93
CA ASN A 577 40.34 -35.99 32.88
C ASN A 577 41.46 -36.96 32.44
N ASP A 578 41.89 -37.81 33.37
CA ASP A 578 42.93 -38.83 33.14
C ASP A 578 42.62 -39.77 31.95
N LEU A 579 41.34 -40.08 31.70
CA LEU A 579 40.94 -40.90 30.55
C LEU A 579 41.18 -40.17 29.22
N HIS A 580 41.03 -38.84 29.18
CA HIS A 580 41.28 -38.07 27.97
C HIS A 580 42.79 -38.00 27.67
N ILE A 581 43.61 -37.76 28.69
CA ILE A 581 45.08 -37.76 28.57
C ILE A 581 45.58 -39.12 28.06
N THR A 582 45.05 -40.21 28.61
CA THR A 582 45.44 -41.56 28.17
C THR A 582 44.98 -41.86 26.74
N LEU A 583 43.77 -41.45 26.35
CA LEU A 583 43.28 -41.57 24.98
C LEU A 583 44.12 -40.75 23.99
N GLU A 584 44.45 -39.50 24.30
CA GLU A 584 45.27 -38.64 23.44
C GLU A 584 46.67 -39.24 23.23
N ARG A 585 47.27 -39.80 24.29
CA ARG A 585 48.53 -40.55 24.20
C ARG A 585 48.40 -41.79 23.31
N LEU A 586 47.31 -42.54 23.43
CA LEU A 586 47.06 -43.72 22.59
C LEU A 586 46.82 -43.33 21.13
N GLU A 587 46.10 -42.25 20.86
CA GLU A 587 45.91 -41.70 19.52
C GLU A 587 47.23 -41.24 18.89
N GLN A 588 48.09 -40.57 19.67
CA GLN A 588 49.40 -40.16 19.19
C GLN A 588 50.28 -41.38 18.86
N ASN A 589 50.26 -42.42 19.71
CA ASN A 589 50.94 -43.68 19.42
C ASN A 589 50.35 -44.39 18.19
N LEU A 590 49.03 -44.31 17.98
CA LEU A 590 48.39 -44.89 16.81
C LEU A 590 48.84 -44.17 15.54
N ARG A 591 48.90 -42.83 15.55
CA ARG A 591 49.41 -42.04 14.41
C ARG A 591 50.87 -42.34 14.08
N THR A 592 51.73 -42.52 15.08
CA THR A 592 53.13 -42.88 14.83
C THR A 592 53.26 -44.30 14.27
N LEU A 593 52.44 -45.24 14.75
CA LEU A 593 52.35 -46.58 14.18
C LEU A 593 51.82 -46.56 12.75
N GLU A 594 50.78 -45.77 12.44
CA GLU A 594 50.26 -45.60 11.08
C GLU A 594 51.32 -45.01 10.13
N GLN A 595 52.05 -43.98 10.56
CA GLN A 595 53.17 -43.44 9.79
C GLN A 595 54.28 -44.49 9.58
N GLY A 596 54.57 -45.29 10.61
CA GLY A 596 55.50 -46.41 10.52
C GLY A 596 55.05 -47.46 9.50
N ILE A 597 53.79 -47.90 9.58
CA ILE A 597 53.18 -48.86 8.64
C ILE A 597 53.23 -48.31 7.22
N PHE A 598 52.86 -47.04 7.02
CA PHE A 598 52.92 -46.40 5.70
C PHE A 598 54.35 -46.40 5.15
N SER A 599 55.34 -46.04 5.97
CA SER A 599 56.75 -46.08 5.56
C SER A 599 57.26 -47.48 5.22
N MET A 600 56.78 -48.50 5.95
CA MET A 600 57.10 -49.90 5.67
C MET A 600 56.41 -50.40 4.39
N ASP A 601 55.15 -50.03 4.16
CA ASP A 601 54.40 -50.40 2.96
C ASP A 601 55.02 -49.76 1.72
N ASP A 602 55.42 -48.49 1.79
CA ASP A 602 56.16 -47.82 0.72
C ASP A 602 57.53 -48.47 0.46
N PHE A 603 58.25 -48.87 1.52
CA PHE A 603 59.50 -49.60 1.37
C PHE A 603 59.28 -50.98 0.71
N VAL A 604 58.24 -51.71 1.11
CA VAL A 604 57.87 -52.99 0.49
C VAL A 604 57.51 -52.81 -0.97
N ARG A 605 56.64 -51.84 -1.31
CA ARG A 605 56.29 -51.53 -2.71
C ARG A 605 57.50 -51.15 -3.54
N SER A 606 58.43 -50.38 -2.99
CA SER A 606 59.69 -50.04 -3.65
C SER A 606 60.53 -51.29 -3.91
N LYS A 607 60.62 -52.22 -2.94
CA LYS A 607 61.34 -53.48 -3.12
C LYS A 607 60.65 -54.46 -4.05
N GLU A 608 59.32 -54.51 -4.05
CA GLU A 608 58.52 -55.27 -5.02
C GLU A 608 58.73 -54.73 -6.43
N ALA A 609 58.78 -53.40 -6.61
CA ALA A 609 59.08 -52.78 -7.90
C ALA A 609 60.52 -53.07 -8.36
N GLU A 610 61.51 -53.03 -7.46
CA GLU A 610 62.89 -53.44 -7.76
C GLU A 610 63.01 -54.93 -8.12
N ALA A 611 62.17 -55.79 -7.53
CA ALA A 611 62.17 -57.23 -7.75
C ALA A 611 61.21 -57.69 -8.87
N ASP A 612 60.50 -56.76 -9.53
CA ASP A 612 59.61 -57.12 -10.63
C ASP A 612 60.40 -57.36 -11.92
N PHE A 613 60.80 -58.62 -12.11
CA PHE A 613 61.48 -59.07 -13.33
C PHE A 613 60.51 -59.39 -14.48
N LYS A 614 59.19 -59.25 -14.32
CA LYS A 614 58.20 -59.48 -15.39
C LYS A 614 58.45 -58.66 -16.66
N PRO A 615 58.79 -57.34 -16.62
CA PRO A 615 59.13 -56.59 -17.83
C PRO A 615 60.34 -57.17 -18.56
N LEU A 616 61.39 -57.59 -17.83
CA LEU A 616 62.56 -58.24 -18.43
C LEU A 616 62.18 -59.59 -19.06
N VAL A 617 61.34 -60.39 -18.39
CA VAL A 617 60.82 -61.64 -18.95
C VAL A 617 60.02 -61.36 -20.22
N ASN A 618 59.15 -60.34 -20.24
CA ASN A 618 58.39 -59.96 -21.42
C ASN A 618 59.28 -59.48 -22.58
N GLU A 619 60.34 -58.70 -22.29
CA GLU A 619 61.33 -58.29 -23.31
C GLU A 619 62.10 -59.48 -23.87
N ILE A 620 62.54 -60.41 -23.01
CA ILE A 620 63.21 -61.65 -23.45
C ILE A 620 62.23 -62.49 -24.29
N SER A 621 60.98 -62.64 -23.85
CA SER A 621 59.96 -63.35 -24.62
C SER A 621 59.69 -62.69 -25.96
N ALA A 622 59.62 -61.36 -26.02
CA ALA A 622 59.45 -60.61 -27.27
C ALA A 622 60.67 -60.75 -28.21
N ALA A 623 61.89 -60.67 -27.67
CA ALA A 623 63.12 -60.88 -28.43
C ALA A 623 63.23 -62.32 -28.95
N VAL A 624 62.81 -63.32 -28.16
CA VAL A 624 62.72 -64.72 -28.58
C VAL A 624 61.66 -64.89 -29.67
N GLU A 625 60.49 -64.26 -29.56
CA GLU A 625 59.48 -64.25 -30.61
C GLU A 625 59.98 -63.58 -31.90
N GLU A 626 60.73 -62.48 -31.80
CA GLU A 626 61.30 -61.78 -32.93
C GLU A 626 62.41 -62.60 -33.60
N LEU A 627 63.32 -63.20 -32.83
CA LEU A 627 64.29 -64.17 -33.33
C LEU A 627 63.60 -65.35 -34.01
N ASN A 628 62.55 -65.90 -33.42
CA ASN A 628 61.78 -66.99 -34.03
C ASN A 628 61.10 -66.54 -35.34
N LYS A 629 60.62 -65.29 -35.43
CA LYS A 629 60.09 -64.71 -36.68
C LYS A 629 61.18 -64.55 -37.74
N GLU A 630 62.37 -64.10 -37.39
CA GLU A 630 63.48 -63.97 -38.34
C GLU A 630 64.01 -65.34 -38.79
N VAL A 631 64.11 -66.32 -37.89
CA VAL A 631 64.48 -67.69 -38.24
C VAL A 631 63.44 -68.33 -39.17
N THR A 632 62.15 -68.12 -38.92
CA THR A 632 61.08 -68.64 -39.82
C THR A 632 61.07 -67.93 -41.17
N LYS A 633 61.35 -66.63 -41.24
CA LYS A 633 61.56 -65.92 -42.52
C LYS A 633 62.76 -66.46 -43.30
N MET A 634 63.89 -66.68 -42.62
CA MET A 634 65.09 -67.25 -43.24
C MET A 634 64.90 -68.70 -43.70
N ALA A 635 64.03 -69.47 -43.04
CA ALA A 635 63.67 -70.82 -43.48
C ALA A 635 62.68 -70.84 -44.67
N LEU A 636 62.07 -69.71 -45.01
CA LEU A 636 61.13 -69.54 -46.13
C LEU A 636 61.76 -68.88 -47.38
N LEU A 637 63.06 -68.53 -47.32
CA LEU A 637 63.92 -68.16 -48.44
C LEU A 637 64.81 -69.35 -48.81
#